data_AF-A0A928BHF0-F1
#
_entry.id   AF-A0A928BHF0-F1
#
_cell.length_a   1.000
_cell.length_b   1.000
_cell.length_c   1.000
_cell.angle_alpha   90.00
_cell.angle_beta   90.00
_cell.angle_gamma   90.00
#
_symmetry.space_group_name_H-M   'P 1'
#
loop_
_entity.id
_entity.type
_entity.pdbx_description
1 polymer ?
#
loop_
_entity_poly.entity_id
_entity_poly.type
_entity_poly.pdbx_seq_one_letter_code
_entity_poly.pdbx_strand_id
1 'polypeptide(L)'
;MTAAEMAERADEILKKMDETGISDKKLRKAVSRVKEESVPKMKEYEEKLEIAGERGSYSKTDPDATFIRMKEDAMNNGQTKPGYNVQIATENQFITNYDLYWRPTDQGTLIQFLNSFKDRYGRQSSTVCADSGYGSEMNYEYMLANQIDPYVKYNMFHAEDKRMRKNNPLLHVTIYEKRMTNTY
;
A
#
# COMPACT_ATOMS: atom_id res chain seq x y z
N MET A 1 -16.85 -17.13 6.39
CA MET A 1 -17.24 -17.60 7.72
C MET A 1 -16.76 -16.56 8.70
N THR A 2 -17.67 -15.79 9.28
CA THR A 2 -17.36 -14.73 10.26
C THR A 2 -17.21 -15.31 11.68
N ALA A 3 -16.66 -14.54 12.62
CA ALA A 3 -16.60 -14.95 14.03
C ALA A 3 -17.99 -15.24 14.61
N ALA A 4 -19.00 -14.48 14.19
CA ALA A 4 -20.40 -14.69 14.58
C ALA A 4 -20.95 -16.03 14.06
N GLU A 5 -20.74 -16.33 12.78
CA GLU A 5 -21.14 -17.60 12.17
C GLU A 5 -20.42 -18.80 12.81
N MET A 6 -19.15 -18.63 13.21
CA MET A 6 -18.40 -19.67 13.93
C MET A 6 -18.97 -19.91 15.33
N ALA A 7 -19.37 -18.85 16.04
CA ALA A 7 -19.97 -18.94 17.37
C ALA A 7 -21.30 -19.70 17.34
N GLU A 8 -22.18 -19.33 16.41
CA GLU A 8 -23.48 -19.99 16.22
C GLU A 8 -23.30 -21.47 15.89
N ARG A 9 -22.36 -21.79 14.98
CA ARG A 9 -22.08 -23.18 14.60
C ARG A 9 -21.51 -24.00 15.75
N ALA A 10 -20.70 -23.42 16.63
CA ALA A 10 -20.21 -24.09 17.83
C ALA A 10 -21.35 -24.41 18.81
N ASP A 11 -22.31 -23.49 18.96
CA ASP A 11 -23.50 -23.67 19.80
C ASP A 11 -24.44 -24.73 19.25
N GLU A 12 -24.67 -24.74 17.94
CA GLU A 12 -25.45 -25.80 17.28
C GLU A 12 -24.81 -27.18 17.47
N ILE A 13 -23.47 -27.28 17.38
CA ILE A 13 -22.76 -28.55 17.59
C ILE A 13 -22.94 -29.03 19.03
N LEU A 14 -22.78 -28.16 20.02
CA LEU A 14 -23.00 -28.53 21.43
C LEU A 14 -24.43 -28.99 21.67
N LYS A 15 -25.42 -28.26 21.15
CA LYS A 15 -26.84 -28.63 21.26
C LYS A 15 -27.13 -30.00 20.63
N LYS A 16 -26.61 -30.25 19.43
CA LYS A 16 -26.75 -31.55 18.75
C LYS A 16 -26.06 -32.68 19.52
N MET A 17 -24.92 -32.43 20.15
CA MET A 17 -24.25 -33.42 21.01
C MET A 17 -25.09 -33.79 22.24
N ASP A 18 -25.81 -32.81 22.81
CA ASP A 18 -26.73 -33.04 23.93
C ASP A 18 -27.97 -33.82 23.49
N GLU A 19 -28.54 -33.51 22.32
CA GLU A 19 -29.69 -34.20 21.73
C GLU A 19 -29.37 -35.65 21.32
N THR A 20 -28.16 -35.89 20.80
CA THR A 20 -27.72 -37.23 20.33
C THR A 20 -27.08 -38.08 21.43
N GLY A 21 -26.92 -37.56 22.65
CA GLY A 21 -26.32 -38.28 23.78
C GLY A 21 -24.82 -38.53 23.64
N ILE A 22 -24.10 -37.80 22.78
CA ILE A 22 -22.66 -37.95 22.58
C ILE A 22 -21.92 -37.38 23.80
N SER A 23 -21.50 -38.27 24.68
CA SER A 23 -20.80 -37.92 25.93
C SER A 23 -19.26 -37.95 25.81
N ASP A 24 -18.70 -37.90 24.60
CA ASP A 24 -17.24 -37.83 24.45
C ASP A 24 -16.71 -36.50 24.99
N LYS A 25 -16.10 -36.58 26.18
CA LYS A 25 -15.54 -35.46 26.93
C LYS A 25 -14.45 -34.74 26.14
N LYS A 26 -13.67 -35.45 25.32
CA LYS A 26 -12.61 -34.83 24.50
C LYS A 26 -13.22 -33.96 23.42
N LEU A 27 -14.25 -34.47 22.74
CA LEU A 27 -14.93 -33.77 21.65
C LEU A 27 -15.67 -32.52 22.17
N ARG A 28 -16.44 -32.65 23.26
CA ARG A 28 -17.11 -31.50 23.90
C ARG A 28 -16.13 -30.42 24.33
N LYS A 29 -15.00 -30.82 24.94
CA LYS A 29 -13.96 -29.87 25.34
C LYS A 29 -13.34 -29.14 24.14
N ALA A 30 -13.16 -29.83 23.02
CA ALA A 30 -12.65 -29.20 21.79
C ALA A 30 -13.63 -28.15 21.25
N VAL A 31 -14.93 -28.44 21.22
CA VAL A 31 -15.97 -27.49 20.75
C VAL A 31 -16.09 -26.30 21.71
N SER A 32 -16.06 -26.53 23.03
CA SER A 32 -16.04 -25.45 24.04
C SER A 32 -14.82 -24.54 23.85
N ARG A 33 -13.65 -25.10 23.58
CA ARG A 33 -12.43 -24.32 23.31
C ARG A 33 -12.55 -23.46 22.05
N VAL A 34 -13.20 -23.96 21.01
CA VAL A 34 -13.48 -23.15 19.81
C VAL A 34 -14.33 -21.94 20.19
N LYS A 35 -15.41 -22.15 20.96
CA LYS A 35 -16.29 -21.08 21.41
C LYS A 35 -15.61 -20.08 22.36
N GLU A 36 -14.87 -20.56 23.36
CA GLU A 36 -14.32 -19.72 24.42
C GLU A 36 -13.00 -19.03 24.04
N GLU A 37 -12.17 -19.67 23.21
CA GLU A 37 -10.84 -19.13 22.88
C GLU A 37 -10.73 -18.70 21.41
N SER A 38 -11.28 -19.50 20.49
CA SER A 38 -11.05 -19.26 19.06
C SER A 38 -11.98 -18.18 18.50
N VAL A 39 -13.25 -18.16 18.91
CA VAL A 39 -14.22 -17.13 18.49
C VAL A 39 -13.78 -15.72 18.93
N PRO A 40 -13.38 -15.46 20.20
CA PRO A 40 -12.93 -14.13 20.59
C PRO A 40 -11.68 -13.68 19.84
N LYS A 41 -10.72 -14.59 19.62
CA LYS A 41 -9.53 -14.29 18.81
C LYS A 41 -9.89 -13.98 17.37
N MET A 42 -10.84 -14.72 16.79
CA MET A 42 -11.30 -14.47 15.42
C MET A 42 -11.96 -13.10 15.31
N LYS A 43 -12.80 -12.71 16.27
CA LYS A 43 -13.39 -11.38 16.33
C LYS A 43 -12.32 -10.29 16.43
N GLU A 44 -11.32 -10.48 17.30
CA GLU A 44 -10.17 -9.57 17.39
C GLU A 44 -9.43 -9.46 16.05
N TYR A 45 -9.23 -10.56 15.32
CA TYR A 45 -8.61 -10.52 13.98
C TYR A 45 -9.48 -9.80 12.95
N GLU A 46 -10.79 -9.97 12.97
CA GLU A 46 -11.72 -9.25 12.09
C GLU A 46 -11.63 -7.74 12.33
N GLU A 47 -11.67 -7.30 13.60
CA GLU A 47 -11.49 -5.89 13.97
C GLU A 47 -10.13 -5.35 13.52
N LYS A 48 -9.05 -6.12 13.69
CA LYS A 48 -7.70 -5.72 13.22
C LYS A 48 -7.63 -5.59 11.70
N LEU A 49 -8.27 -6.49 10.96
CA LEU A 49 -8.31 -6.45 9.49
C LEU A 49 -9.12 -5.26 9.00
N GLU A 50 -10.23 -4.95 9.67
CA GLU A 50 -11.04 -3.78 9.39
C GLU A 50 -10.25 -2.49 9.61
N ILE A 51 -9.54 -2.37 10.74
CA ILE A 51 -8.69 -1.22 11.03
C ILE A 51 -7.55 -1.09 10.01
N ALA A 52 -6.89 -2.20 9.65
CA ALA A 52 -5.78 -2.17 8.71
C ALA A 52 -6.22 -1.82 7.27
N GLY A 53 -7.42 -2.25 6.87
CA GLY A 53 -7.97 -2.04 5.53
C GLY A 53 -6.97 -2.40 4.43
N GLU A 54 -6.86 -1.53 3.41
CA GLU A 54 -5.92 -1.70 2.30
C GLU A 54 -4.45 -1.46 2.67
N ARG A 55 -4.18 -0.89 3.86
CA ARG A 55 -2.83 -0.51 4.28
C ARG A 55 -1.98 -1.70 4.69
N GLY A 56 -2.63 -2.77 5.15
CA GLY A 56 -1.98 -4.01 5.60
C GLY A 56 -1.24 -3.92 6.94
N SER A 57 -1.10 -2.73 7.53
CA SER A 57 -0.55 -2.52 8.87
C SER A 57 -1.07 -1.22 9.47
N TYR A 58 -1.04 -1.11 10.80
CA TYR A 58 -1.43 0.10 11.52
C TYR A 58 -0.74 0.19 12.89
N SER A 59 -0.50 1.39 13.41
CA SER A 59 0.01 1.56 14.78
C SER A 59 -1.08 1.38 15.82
N LYS A 60 -0.74 0.79 16.97
CA LYS A 60 -1.69 0.67 18.10
C LYS A 60 -2.13 2.03 18.65
N THR A 61 -1.26 3.04 18.58
CA THR A 61 -1.51 4.39 19.11
C THR A 61 -2.10 5.33 18.07
N ASP A 62 -1.85 5.08 16.79
CA ASP A 62 -2.33 5.86 15.65
C ASP A 62 -2.73 4.89 14.51
N PRO A 63 -4.00 4.49 14.45
CA PRO A 63 -4.47 3.51 13.46
C PRO A 63 -4.31 3.93 11.99
N ASP A 64 -4.08 5.21 11.72
CA ASP A 64 -3.89 5.74 10.37
C ASP A 64 -2.42 5.64 9.92
N ALA A 65 -1.48 5.53 10.86
CA ALA A 65 -0.05 5.39 10.57
C ALA A 65 0.30 3.94 10.18
N THR A 66 1.09 3.78 9.12
CA THR A 66 1.53 2.48 8.62
C THR A 66 2.98 2.21 9.00
N PHE A 67 3.33 0.93 9.13
CA PHE A 67 4.70 0.54 9.39
C PHE A 67 5.54 0.66 8.12
N ILE A 68 6.38 1.69 8.06
CA ILE A 68 7.23 2.02 6.91
C ILE A 68 8.70 1.85 7.32
N ARG A 69 9.55 1.49 6.35
CA ARG A 69 11.01 1.50 6.56
C ARG A 69 11.52 2.93 6.53
N MET A 70 12.11 3.39 7.63
CA MET A 70 12.62 4.75 7.72
C MET A 70 13.96 4.89 6.99
N LYS A 71 14.21 6.06 6.38
CA LYS A 71 15.52 6.39 5.79
C LYS A 71 16.62 6.45 6.86
N GLU A 72 16.30 7.05 8.00
CA GLU A 72 17.18 7.15 9.17
C GLU A 72 16.97 5.95 10.11
N ASP A 73 17.25 4.74 9.60
CA ASP A 73 17.41 3.59 10.48
C ASP A 73 18.82 3.60 11.07
N ALA A 74 19.01 4.40 12.13
CA ALA A 74 20.31 4.59 12.79
C ALA A 74 20.96 3.28 13.27
N MET A 75 20.14 2.24 13.55
CA MET A 75 20.63 0.92 13.95
C MET A 75 20.82 -0.02 12.76
N ASN A 76 20.37 0.37 11.56
CA ASN A 76 20.43 -0.39 10.31
C ASN A 76 19.84 -1.82 10.40
N ASN A 77 18.91 -2.03 11.34
CA ASN A 77 18.30 -3.32 11.62
C ASN A 77 17.11 -3.63 10.70
N GLY A 78 16.75 -2.69 9.81
CA GLY A 78 15.62 -2.78 8.91
C GLY A 78 14.27 -2.67 9.63
N GLN A 79 14.24 -2.14 10.85
CA GLN A 79 13.01 -2.10 11.64
C GLN A 79 12.04 -1.06 11.06
N THR A 80 10.82 -1.51 10.73
CA THR A 80 9.75 -0.61 10.32
C THR A 80 9.22 0.15 11.53
N LYS A 81 8.91 1.43 11.32
CA LYS A 81 8.31 2.30 12.33
C LYS A 81 6.99 2.84 11.79
N PRO A 82 6.00 3.05 12.65
CA PRO A 82 4.76 3.67 12.23
C PRO A 82 5.05 5.10 11.76
N GLY A 83 4.54 5.48 10.59
CA GLY A 83 4.75 6.80 10.03
C GLY A 83 3.93 7.05 8.77
N TYR A 84 4.14 8.22 8.21
CA TYR A 84 3.53 8.67 6.96
C TYR A 84 4.63 9.04 5.98
N ASN A 85 4.37 8.80 4.70
CA ASN A 85 5.16 9.30 3.61
C ASN A 85 4.70 10.73 3.27
N VAL A 86 5.53 11.71 3.59
CA VAL A 86 5.24 13.14 3.37
C VAL A 86 5.73 13.53 1.98
N GLN A 87 4.83 14.10 1.18
CA GLN A 87 5.17 14.66 -0.13
C GLN A 87 5.09 16.18 -0.10
N ILE A 88 6.05 16.82 -0.78
CA ILE A 88 6.20 18.27 -0.79
C ILE A 88 6.51 18.71 -2.22
N ALA A 89 5.74 19.67 -2.72
CA ALA A 89 6.00 20.35 -3.98
C ALA A 89 6.64 21.70 -3.69
N THR A 90 7.62 22.07 -4.49
CA THR A 90 8.25 23.39 -4.41
C THR A 90 8.31 24.05 -5.79
N GLU A 91 8.18 25.36 -5.80
CA GLU A 91 8.33 26.20 -6.99
C GLU A 91 9.02 27.50 -6.57
N ASN A 92 10.10 27.90 -7.26
CA ASN A 92 10.83 29.14 -6.98
C ASN A 92 11.21 29.34 -5.50
N GLN A 93 11.67 28.27 -4.83
CA GLN A 93 12.02 28.23 -3.39
C GLN A 93 10.83 28.33 -2.42
N PHE A 94 9.59 28.32 -2.91
CA PHE A 94 8.39 28.26 -2.08
C PHE A 94 7.80 26.85 -2.06
N ILE A 95 7.24 26.45 -0.92
CA ILE A 95 6.42 25.25 -0.83
C ILE A 95 5.04 25.58 -1.41
N THR A 96 4.66 24.86 -2.47
CA THR A 96 3.39 25.08 -3.18
C THR A 96 2.32 24.05 -2.82
N ASN A 97 2.72 22.84 -2.41
CA ASN A 97 1.80 21.82 -1.92
C ASN A 97 2.50 20.89 -0.94
N TYR A 98 1.71 20.27 -0.08
CA TYR A 98 2.15 19.15 0.75
C TYR A 98 0.99 18.20 1.03
N ASP A 99 1.29 16.92 1.20
CA ASP A 99 0.30 15.91 1.53
C ASP A 99 0.95 14.72 2.27
N LEU A 100 0.11 13.94 2.98
CA LEU A 100 0.53 12.81 3.80
C LEU A 100 -0.09 11.52 3.26
N TYR A 101 0.75 10.52 2.99
CA TYR A 101 0.31 9.23 2.48
C TYR A 101 0.70 8.10 3.43
N TRP A 102 -0.20 7.14 3.58
CA TRP A 102 0.08 5.88 4.27
C TRP A 102 0.95 4.94 3.42
N ARG A 103 1.11 5.21 2.11
CA ARG A 103 1.84 4.34 1.19
C ARG A 103 3.36 4.43 1.43
N PRO A 104 4.06 3.29 1.63
CA PRO A 104 5.51 3.26 1.79
C PRO A 104 6.29 3.73 0.55
N THR A 105 5.71 3.57 -0.65
CA THR A 105 6.36 3.87 -1.93
C THR A 105 5.74 5.08 -2.59
N ASP A 106 6.58 5.88 -3.24
CA ASP A 106 6.21 7.15 -3.88
C ASP A 106 5.42 6.95 -5.19
N GLN A 107 5.61 5.82 -5.87
CA GLN A 107 4.99 5.54 -7.16
C GLN A 107 3.46 5.77 -7.17
N GLY A 108 2.78 5.34 -6.11
CA GLY A 108 1.31 5.38 -6.01
C GLY A 108 0.75 6.68 -5.41
N THR A 109 1.58 7.67 -5.09
CA THR A 109 1.13 8.91 -4.42
C THR A 109 0.98 10.08 -5.39
N LEU A 110 1.71 10.09 -6.52
CA LEU A 110 1.77 11.25 -7.43
C LEU A 110 0.42 11.72 -7.94
N ILE A 111 -0.42 10.80 -8.43
CA ILE A 111 -1.71 11.17 -9.03
C ILE A 111 -2.60 11.85 -7.99
N GLN A 112 -2.68 11.28 -6.79
CA GLN A 112 -3.44 11.87 -5.69
C GLN A 112 -2.86 13.23 -5.28
N PHE A 113 -1.53 13.35 -5.29
CA PHE A 113 -0.83 14.59 -4.95
C PHE A 113 -1.06 15.72 -5.98
N LEU A 114 -1.08 15.38 -7.27
CA LEU A 114 -1.39 16.35 -8.33
C LEU A 114 -2.87 16.74 -8.32
N ASN A 115 -3.77 15.81 -7.98
CA ASN A 115 -5.18 16.11 -7.77
C ASN A 115 -5.38 17.04 -6.57
N SER A 116 -4.73 16.79 -5.44
CA SER A 116 -4.88 17.64 -4.26
C SER A 116 -4.45 19.08 -4.51
N PHE A 117 -3.42 19.30 -5.34
CA PHE A 117 -3.05 20.63 -5.81
C PHE A 117 -4.14 21.27 -6.67
N LYS A 118 -4.67 20.53 -7.66
CA LYS A 118 -5.72 21.00 -8.55
C LYS A 118 -7.00 21.35 -7.80
N ASP A 119 -7.39 20.52 -6.85
CA ASP A 119 -8.58 20.73 -6.02
C ASP A 119 -8.43 21.95 -5.11
N ARG A 120 -7.23 22.18 -4.58
CA ARG A 120 -6.94 23.31 -3.69
C ARG A 120 -6.87 24.65 -4.41
N TYR A 121 -6.27 24.69 -5.60
CA TYR A 121 -5.95 25.95 -6.29
C TYR A 121 -6.74 26.18 -7.58
N GLY A 122 -7.57 25.21 -8.01
CA GLY A 122 -8.34 25.28 -9.25
C GLY A 122 -7.49 25.30 -10.52
N ARG A 123 -6.19 24.97 -10.42
CA ARG A 123 -5.21 25.01 -11.52
C ARG A 123 -4.17 23.91 -11.34
N GLN A 124 -3.43 23.62 -12.40
CA GLN A 124 -2.36 22.61 -12.39
C GLN A 124 -1.05 23.18 -12.92
N SER A 125 0.07 22.63 -12.46
CA SER A 125 1.39 22.91 -13.02
C SER A 125 1.47 22.46 -14.47
N SER A 126 2.05 23.28 -15.35
CA SER A 126 2.34 22.88 -16.74
C SER A 126 3.40 21.80 -16.82
N THR A 127 4.27 21.73 -15.81
CA THR A 127 5.46 20.89 -15.82
C THR A 127 5.68 20.33 -14.43
N VAL A 128 6.01 19.04 -14.35
CA VAL A 128 6.31 18.36 -13.09
C VAL A 128 7.68 17.71 -13.20
N CYS A 129 8.57 18.03 -12.26
CA CYS A 129 9.87 17.40 -12.10
C CYS A 129 9.84 16.55 -10.82
N ALA A 130 10.22 15.28 -10.92
CA ALA A 130 10.25 14.36 -9.79
C ALA A 130 11.35 13.31 -9.92
N ASP A 131 11.65 12.62 -8.82
CA ASP A 131 12.63 11.53 -8.81
C ASP A 131 12.14 10.28 -9.57
N SER A 132 13.04 9.30 -9.74
CA SER A 132 12.71 8.08 -10.49
C SER A 132 11.68 7.18 -9.80
N GLY A 133 11.48 7.32 -8.48
CA GLY A 133 10.50 6.54 -7.71
C GLY A 133 9.06 6.80 -8.17
N TYR A 134 8.81 7.97 -8.78
CA TYR A 134 7.55 8.31 -9.42
C TYR A 134 7.41 7.81 -10.86
N GLY A 135 8.49 7.32 -11.46
CA GLY A 135 8.54 6.89 -12.85
C GLY A 135 7.75 5.61 -13.09
N SER A 136 6.48 5.73 -13.43
CA SER A 136 5.61 4.63 -13.81
C SER A 136 4.66 4.99 -14.94
N GLU A 137 4.29 4.01 -15.76
CA GLU A 137 3.41 4.19 -16.92
C GLU A 137 2.11 4.91 -16.56
N MET A 138 1.45 4.48 -15.48
CA MET A 138 0.23 5.12 -14.97
C MET A 138 0.43 6.61 -14.65
N ASN A 139 1.57 6.98 -14.08
CA ASN A 139 1.88 8.38 -13.76
C ASN A 139 2.16 9.20 -15.03
N TYR A 140 2.86 8.64 -16.01
CA TYR A 140 3.12 9.30 -17.29
C TYR A 140 1.82 9.53 -18.07
N GLU A 141 0.98 8.50 -18.18
CA GLU A 141 -0.32 8.59 -18.85
C GLU A 141 -1.19 9.67 -18.21
N TYR A 142 -1.25 9.70 -16.87
CA TYR A 142 -2.00 10.71 -16.14
C TYR A 142 -1.50 12.14 -16.42
N MET A 143 -0.19 12.37 -16.38
CA MET A 143 0.41 13.68 -16.64
C MET A 143 0.13 14.15 -18.08
N LEU A 144 0.36 13.28 -19.07
CA LEU A 144 0.13 13.59 -20.48
C LEU A 144 -1.36 13.88 -20.77
N ALA A 145 -2.28 13.09 -20.20
CA ALA A 145 -3.72 13.30 -20.35
C ALA A 145 -4.19 14.64 -19.76
N ASN A 146 -3.46 15.17 -18.77
CA ASN A 146 -3.75 16.45 -18.11
C ASN A 146 -2.90 17.62 -18.65
N GLN A 147 -2.19 17.44 -19.78
CA GLN A 147 -1.31 18.47 -20.38
C GLN A 147 -0.20 18.94 -19.42
N ILE A 148 0.33 18.00 -18.63
CA ILE A 148 1.47 18.20 -17.75
C ILE A 148 2.69 17.56 -18.39
N ASP A 149 3.74 18.34 -18.61
CA ASP A 149 5.01 17.82 -19.14
C ASP A 149 5.78 17.06 -18.05
N PRO A 150 6.04 15.75 -18.23
CA PRO A 150 6.63 14.91 -17.20
C PRO A 150 8.16 14.89 -17.29
N TYR A 151 8.85 15.64 -16.41
CA TYR A 151 10.30 15.55 -16.20
C TYR A 151 10.61 14.55 -15.09
N VAL A 152 10.20 13.29 -15.30
CA VAL A 152 10.33 12.21 -14.32
C VAL A 152 11.11 11.07 -14.97
N LYS A 153 12.24 10.67 -14.37
CA LYS A 153 13.01 9.51 -14.86
C LYS A 153 12.25 8.22 -14.60
N TYR A 154 12.31 7.24 -15.51
CA TYR A 154 11.72 5.92 -15.22
C TYR A 154 12.65 5.14 -14.28
N ASN A 155 12.07 4.22 -13.51
CA ASN A 155 12.76 3.47 -12.46
C ASN A 155 14.01 2.70 -12.95
N MET A 156 14.03 2.22 -14.20
CA MET A 156 15.15 1.45 -14.76
C MET A 156 16.23 2.30 -15.44
N PHE A 157 16.08 3.62 -15.51
CA PHE A 157 16.99 4.52 -16.25
C PHE A 157 18.47 4.34 -15.87
N HIS A 158 18.76 4.31 -14.58
CA HIS A 158 20.13 4.09 -14.09
C HIS A 158 20.63 2.65 -14.25
N ALA A 159 19.70 1.69 -14.35
CA ALA A 159 20.02 0.28 -14.45
C ALA A 159 20.35 -0.13 -15.90
N GLU A 160 19.84 0.61 -16.89
CA GLU A 160 20.10 0.41 -18.32
C GLU A 160 21.43 0.98 -18.78
N ASP A 161 21.88 2.05 -18.13
CA ASP A 161 23.19 2.65 -18.40
C ASP A 161 24.36 1.74 -17.95
N LYS A 162 24.05 0.65 -17.24
CA LYS A 162 25.01 -0.44 -16.99
C LYS A 162 25.27 -1.22 -18.27
N ARG A 163 26.54 -1.24 -18.70
CA ARG A 163 27.10 -1.83 -19.93
C ARG A 163 26.55 -3.22 -20.31
N MET A 164 26.14 -4.06 -19.35
CA MET A 164 25.56 -5.38 -19.63
C MET A 164 24.13 -5.36 -20.21
N ARG A 165 23.31 -4.35 -19.92
CA ARG A 165 21.92 -4.26 -20.41
C ARG A 165 21.79 -3.57 -21.77
N LYS A 166 22.70 -2.64 -22.06
CA LYS A 166 22.76 -1.89 -23.35
C LYS A 166 22.88 -2.79 -24.59
N ASN A 167 23.37 -4.02 -24.42
CA ASN A 167 23.60 -4.99 -25.51
C ASN A 167 22.49 -6.05 -25.65
N ASN A 168 21.39 -5.98 -24.88
CA ASN A 168 20.31 -6.97 -24.96
C ASN A 168 19.04 -6.39 -25.60
N PRO A 169 18.78 -6.67 -26.89
CA PRO A 169 17.65 -6.10 -27.65
C PRO A 169 16.27 -6.67 -27.25
N LEU A 170 16.21 -7.64 -26.34
CA LEU A 170 14.97 -8.32 -25.93
C LEU A 170 14.39 -7.79 -24.61
N LEU A 171 14.98 -6.74 -24.02
CA LEU A 171 14.41 -6.11 -22.83
C LEU A 171 13.16 -5.30 -23.21
N HIS A 172 12.01 -5.65 -22.61
CA HIS A 172 10.69 -5.06 -22.88
C HIS A 172 10.67 -3.51 -22.77
N VAL A 173 11.53 -2.95 -21.93
CA VAL A 173 11.64 -1.49 -21.70
C VAL A 173 12.15 -0.76 -22.95
N THR A 174 13.07 -1.37 -23.71
CA THR A 174 13.65 -0.80 -24.93
C THR A 174 12.62 -0.61 -26.06
N ILE A 175 11.50 -1.35 -26.03
CA ILE A 175 10.46 -1.30 -27.07
C ILE A 175 9.54 -0.08 -26.88
N TYR A 176 9.21 0.28 -25.65
CA TYR A 176 8.39 1.47 -25.36
C TYR A 176 9.18 2.77 -25.56
N GLU A 177 10.47 2.76 -25.28
CA GLU A 177 11.34 3.93 -25.37
C GLU A 177 11.59 4.38 -26.81
N LYS A 178 11.75 3.48 -27.78
CA LYS A 178 11.89 3.88 -29.20
C LYS A 178 10.69 4.67 -29.73
N ARG A 179 9.52 4.60 -29.08
CA ARG A 179 8.36 5.42 -29.43
C ARG A 179 8.35 6.79 -28.75
N MET A 180 8.89 6.92 -27.54
CA MET A 180 8.88 8.18 -26.77
C MET A 180 10.16 9.01 -26.92
N THR A 181 11.29 8.41 -27.29
CA THR A 181 12.55 9.15 -27.55
C THR A 181 12.56 9.85 -28.91
N ASN A 182 11.54 9.67 -29.75
CA ASN A 182 11.41 10.39 -31.03
C ASN A 182 10.80 11.80 -30.88
N THR A 183 10.72 12.31 -29.65
CA THR A 183 10.25 13.66 -29.31
C THR A 183 11.29 14.48 -28.54
N TYR A 184 12.57 14.09 -28.59
CA TYR A 184 13.71 14.92 -28.16
C TYR A 184 14.76 15.00 -29.27
#